data_AF-A0A8J3C5H0-F1
#
_entry.id   AF-A0A8J3C5H0-F1
#
_cell.length_a   1.000
_cell.length_b   1.000
_cell.length_c   1.000
_cell.angle_alpha   90.00
_cell.angle_beta   90.00
_cell.angle_gamma   90.00
#
_symmetry.space_group_name_H-M   'P 1'
#
loop_
_entity.id
_entity.type
_entity.pdbx_description
1 polymer ?
#
loop_
_entity_poly.entity_id
_entity_poly.type
_entity_poly.pdbx_seq_one_letter_code
_entity_poly.pdbx_strand_id
1 'polypeptide(L)'
;MSTESGTPMSVLVKVDLDWSAPGHWDADHSLPCRVCSDTTQQRDNTDLPCHKHCREDEIARELLGRAYALVADERFPAPAQQGLRARTEVAR
;
A
#
# COMPACT_ATOMS: atom_id res chain seq x y z
N MET A 1 27.24 0.16 30.54
CA MET A 1 26.93 0.57 29.16
C MET A 1 25.54 0.07 28.86
N SER A 2 24.53 0.92 29.05
CA SER A 2 23.13 0.56 28.82
C SER A 2 22.75 1.02 27.42
N THR A 3 22.52 0.09 26.51
CA THR A 3 21.91 0.40 25.21
C THR A 3 20.43 0.60 25.45
N GLU A 4 19.99 1.85 25.46
CA GLU A 4 18.58 2.19 25.38
C GLU A 4 18.07 1.70 24.02
N SER A 5 17.40 0.55 23.99
CA SER A 5 16.67 0.06 22.83
C SER A 5 15.48 0.99 22.61
N GLY A 6 15.71 2.14 21.98
CA GLY A 6 14.64 2.99 21.48
C GLY A 6 13.74 2.15 20.58
N THR A 7 12.42 2.23 20.80
CA THR A 7 11.46 1.55 19.92
C THR A 7 11.69 2.08 18.50
N PRO A 8 12.01 1.23 17.51
CA PRO A 8 12.15 1.71 16.15
C PRO A 8 10.81 2.30 15.69
N MET A 9 10.85 3.47 15.05
CA MET A 9 9.67 4.03 14.42
C MET A 9 9.12 2.99 13.44
N SER A 10 7.89 2.54 13.67
CA SER A 10 7.23 1.54 12.86
C SER A 10 5.96 2.12 12.25
N VAL A 11 5.76 1.83 10.96
CA VAL A 11 4.54 2.17 10.24
C VAL A 11 3.73 0.88 10.12
N LEU A 12 2.49 0.92 10.58
CA LEU A 12 1.53 -0.16 10.39
C LEU A 12 0.44 0.33 9.43
N VAL A 13 0.17 -0.47 8.39
CA VAL A 13 -0.94 -0.24 7.48
C VAL A 13 -1.93 -1.40 7.62
N LYS A 14 -3.20 -1.06 7.84
CA LYS A 14 -4.31 -2.01 7.83
C LYS A 14 -5.35 -1.52 6.82
N VAL A 15 -5.78 -2.42 5.95
CA VAL A 15 -6.84 -2.17 4.96
C VAL A 15 -8.01 -3.06 5.31
N ASP A 16 -9.21 -2.48 5.32
CA ASP A 16 -10.47 -3.20 5.42
C ASP A 16 -11.34 -2.75 4.25
N LEU A 17 -11.59 -3.67 3.32
CA LEU A 17 -12.41 -3.39 2.14
C LEU A 17 -13.88 -3.62 2.46
N ASP A 18 -14.74 -2.70 2.04
CA ASP A 18 -16.17 -3.00 2.01
C ASP A 18 -16.47 -3.91 0.81
N TRP A 19 -16.98 -5.10 1.12
CA TRP A 19 -17.33 -6.15 0.17
C TRP A 19 -18.81 -6.53 0.24
N SER A 20 -19.61 -5.67 0.85
CA SER A 20 -21.05 -5.84 0.95
C SER A 20 -21.78 -5.70 -0.39
N ALA A 21 -21.15 -5.09 -1.40
CA ALA A 21 -21.76 -4.88 -2.70
C ALA A 21 -22.06 -6.21 -3.42
N PRO A 22 -23.24 -6.32 -4.08
CA PRO A 22 -23.53 -7.46 -4.94
C PRO A 22 -22.54 -7.46 -6.11
N GLY A 23 -21.87 -8.59 -6.32
CA GLY A 23 -20.80 -8.73 -7.32
C GLY A 23 -19.49 -9.27 -6.73
N HIS A 24 -19.29 -9.15 -5.42
CA HIS A 24 -18.12 -9.74 -4.75
C HIS A 24 -18.26 -11.23 -4.44
N TRP A 25 -19.42 -11.83 -4.71
CA TRP A 25 -19.70 -13.24 -4.48
C TRP A 25 -20.35 -13.86 -5.71
N ASP A 26 -19.75 -14.96 -6.19
CA ASP A 26 -20.26 -15.80 -7.27
C ASP A 26 -20.58 -17.18 -6.69
N ALA A 27 -21.88 -17.45 -6.49
CA ALA A 27 -22.35 -18.68 -5.87
C ALA A 27 -22.17 -19.92 -6.77
N ASP A 28 -22.01 -19.72 -8.08
CA ASP A 28 -21.99 -20.79 -9.06
C ASP A 28 -20.55 -21.21 -9.42
N HIS A 29 -19.57 -20.31 -9.28
CA HIS A 29 -18.19 -20.57 -9.69
C HIS A 29 -17.17 -20.35 -8.57
N SER A 30 -16.55 -21.46 -8.17
CA SER A 30 -15.33 -21.46 -7.36
C SER A 30 -14.11 -21.51 -8.27
N LEU A 31 -13.32 -20.44 -8.29
CA LEU A 31 -12.15 -20.29 -9.15
C LEU A 31 -10.88 -20.04 -8.32
N PRO A 32 -9.68 -20.35 -8.84
CA PRO A 32 -8.42 -20.10 -8.12
C PRO A 32 -8.21 -18.61 -7.87
N CYS A 33 -7.95 -18.23 -6.61
CA CYS A 33 -7.59 -16.86 -6.24
C CYS A 33 -6.32 -16.43 -6.99
N ARG A 34 -6.35 -15.24 -7.61
CA ARG A 34 -5.20 -14.72 -8.38
C ARG A 34 -3.94 -14.44 -7.54
N VAL A 35 -4.06 -14.42 -6.22
CA VAL A 35 -2.96 -14.11 -5.29
C VAL A 35 -2.38 -15.39 -4.66
N CYS A 36 -3.22 -16.21 -4.02
CA CYS A 36 -2.76 -17.40 -3.29
C CYS A 36 -3.03 -18.74 -4.00
N SER A 37 -3.74 -18.73 -5.14
CA SER A 37 -4.18 -19.92 -5.88
C SER A 37 -5.22 -20.82 -5.19
N ASP A 38 -5.52 -20.62 -3.91
CA ASP A 38 -6.62 -21.33 -3.24
C ASP A 38 -7.96 -20.95 -3.87
N THR A 39 -8.88 -21.92 -3.92
CA THR A 39 -10.20 -21.71 -4.52
C THR A 39 -11.03 -20.69 -3.74
N THR A 40 -11.77 -19.83 -4.46
CA THR A 40 -12.65 -18.82 -3.88
C THR A 40 -13.89 -18.58 -4.73
N GLN A 41 -15.01 -18.29 -4.06
CA GLN A 41 -16.22 -17.75 -4.68
C GLN A 41 -16.21 -16.22 -4.73
N GLN A 42 -15.17 -15.59 -4.19
CA GLN A 42 -15.10 -14.13 -4.08
C GLN A 42 -14.54 -13.50 -5.36
N ARG A 43 -14.93 -12.25 -5.64
CA ARG A 43 -14.45 -11.43 -6.77
C ARG A 43 -13.97 -10.07 -6.28
N ASP A 44 -12.88 -9.57 -6.84
CA ASP A 44 -12.48 -8.19 -6.59
C ASP A 44 -13.30 -7.19 -7.45
N ASN A 45 -12.99 -5.90 -7.35
CA ASN A 45 -13.71 -4.85 -8.08
C ASN A 45 -13.51 -4.89 -9.62
N THR A 46 -12.65 -5.78 -10.11
CA THR A 46 -12.43 -6.02 -11.54
C THR A 46 -13.01 -7.36 -12.00
N ASP A 47 -13.86 -7.97 -11.17
CA ASP A 47 -14.48 -9.28 -11.41
C ASP A 47 -13.46 -10.45 -11.50
N LEU A 48 -12.26 -10.28 -10.92
CA LEU A 48 -11.25 -11.33 -10.88
C LEU A 48 -11.36 -12.16 -9.59
N PRO A 49 -11.17 -13.49 -9.63
CA PRO A 49 -11.19 -14.33 -8.43
C PRO A 49 -10.10 -13.92 -7.44
N CYS A 50 -10.49 -13.47 -6.25
CA CYS A 50 -9.56 -13.03 -5.21
C CYS A 50 -10.22 -13.11 -3.84
N HIS A 51 -9.50 -13.52 -2.79
CA HIS A 51 -10.01 -13.44 -1.41
C HIS A 51 -9.94 -12.02 -0.84
N LYS A 52 -10.79 -11.70 0.15
CA LYS A 52 -10.87 -10.35 0.75
C LYS A 52 -9.51 -9.92 1.26
N HIS A 53 -8.99 -10.82 2.09
CA HIS A 53 -7.75 -10.63 2.78
C HIS A 53 -6.56 -10.58 1.82
N CYS A 54 -6.58 -11.34 0.72
CA CYS A 54 -5.55 -11.25 -0.31
C CYS A 54 -5.56 -9.88 -0.99
N ARG A 55 -6.73 -9.34 -1.34
CA ARG A 55 -6.82 -8.00 -1.93
C ARG A 55 -6.43 -6.90 -0.93
N GLU A 56 -6.83 -7.04 0.33
CA GLU A 56 -6.44 -6.14 1.42
C GLU A 56 -4.92 -6.11 1.60
N ASP A 57 -4.28 -7.27 1.61
CA ASP A 57 -2.83 -7.39 1.76
C ASP A 57 -2.06 -6.74 0.60
N GLU A 58 -2.54 -6.88 -0.64
CA GLU A 58 -1.92 -6.19 -1.79
C GLU A 58 -1.97 -4.67 -1.62
N ILE A 59 -3.12 -4.12 -1.25
CA ILE A 59 -3.29 -2.68 -1.02
C ILE A 59 -2.45 -2.25 0.18
N ALA A 60 -2.42 -3.05 1.25
CA ALA A 60 -1.61 -2.75 2.43
C ALA A 60 -0.11 -2.70 2.09
N ARG A 61 0.40 -3.63 1.26
CA ARG A 61 1.79 -3.61 0.79
C ARG A 61 2.10 -2.37 -0.06
N GLU A 62 1.20 -2.00 -0.97
CA GLU A 62 1.35 -0.79 -1.79
C GLU A 62 1.39 0.48 -0.92
N LEU A 63 0.41 0.62 -0.02
CA LEU A 63 0.31 1.76 0.89
C LEU A 63 1.48 1.81 1.87
N LEU A 64 1.97 0.67 2.35
CA LEU A 64 3.14 0.61 3.22
C LEU A 64 4.39 1.11 2.50
N GLY A 65 4.62 0.70 1.25
CA GLY A 65 5.72 1.22 0.43
C GLY A 65 5.65 2.74 0.24
N ARG A 66 4.46 3.27 -0.02
CA ARG A 66 4.24 4.73 -0.13
C ARG A 66 4.43 5.44 1.21
N ALA A 67 3.96 4.86 2.30
CA ALA A 67 4.11 5.43 3.63
C ALA A 67 5.60 5.55 4.01
N TYR A 68 6.40 4.51 3.76
CA TYR A 68 7.85 4.59 3.98
C TYR A 68 8.54 5.66 3.13
N ALA A 69 8.08 5.92 1.91
CA ALA A 69 8.62 6.98 1.07
C ALA A 69 8.27 8.40 1.57
N LEU A 70 7.19 8.54 2.35
CA LEU A 70 6.70 9.82 2.86
C LEU A 70 7.15 10.11 4.30
N VAL A 71 7.49 9.08 5.07
CA VAL A 71 7.99 9.24 6.43
C VAL A 71 9.42 9.77 6.37
N ALA A 72 9.58 11.06 6.65
CA ALA A 72 10.88 11.63 6.97
C ALA A 72 11.32 11.13 8.35
N ASP A 73 12.49 10.49 8.43
CA ASP A 73 13.13 10.29 9.71
C ASP A 73 13.76 11.62 10.14
N GLU A 74 13.16 12.34 11.08
CA GLU A 74 13.68 13.63 11.55
C GLU A 74 15.08 13.53 12.17
N ARG A 75 15.50 12.33 12.59
CA ARG A 75 16.87 12.07 13.06
C ARG A 75 17.87 12.02 11.90
N PHE A 76 17.39 11.71 10.69
CA PHE A 76 18.16 11.69 9.45
C PHE A 76 17.48 12.63 8.43
N PRO A 77 17.57 13.97 8.64
CA PRO A 77 16.96 14.92 7.73
C PRO A 77 17.42 14.61 6.30
N ALA A 78 16.45 14.39 5.41
CA ALA A 78 16.74 14.18 4.00
C ALA A 78 17.63 15.34 3.50
N PRO A 79 18.65 15.06 2.68
CA PRO A 79 19.46 16.14 2.13
C PRO A 79 18.52 17.11 1.43
N ALA A 80 18.53 18.37 1.86
CA ALA A 80 17.74 19.42 1.23
C ALA A 80 18.01 19.34 -0.28
N GLN A 81 16.96 19.16 -1.09
CA GLN A 81 17.06 19.27 -2.55
C GLN A 81 17.47 20.70 -2.90
N GLN A 82 18.77 20.97 -2.77
CA GLN A 82 19.39 22.23 -3.16
C GLN A 82 19.43 22.27 -4.68
N GLY A 83 18.61 23.16 -5.24
CA GLY A 83 18.94 23.81 -6.51
C GLY A 83 18.36 23.16 -7.75
N LEU A 84 17.06 23.36 -8.00
CA LEU A 84 16.61 23.60 -9.38
C LEU A 84 15.49 24.65 -9.42
N ARG A 85 15.83 25.88 -9.03
CA ARG A 85 15.09 27.04 -9.54
C ARG A 85 15.71 27.42 -10.87
N ALA A 86 15.16 26.89 -11.96
CA ALA A 86 15.43 27.40 -13.30
C ALA A 86 14.99 28.88 -13.32
N ARG A 87 15.95 29.79 -13.42
CA ARG A 87 15.71 31.21 -13.68
C ARG A 87 15.35 31.32 -15.16
N THR A 88 14.07 31.51 -15.48
CA THR A 88 13.68 31.98 -16.81
C THR A 88 13.80 33.49 -16.81
N GLU A 89 14.96 34.01 -17.21
CA GLU A 89 15.09 35.42 -17.59
C GLU A 89 14.51 35.58 -19.00
N VAL A 90 13.39 36.29 -19.11
CA VAL A 90 12.85 36.76 -20.39
C VAL A 90 13.60 38.04 -20.75
N ALA A 91 14.48 37.96 -21.75
CA ALA A 91 15.14 39.13 -22.33
C ALA A 91 14.10 40.01 -23.05
N ARG A 92 14.25 41.33 -22.87
CA ARG A 92 13.39 42.39 -23.38
C ARG A 92 13.65 42.71 -24.84
#